data_AF-A0A6I2H0F0-F1
#
_entry.id   AF-A0A6I2H0F0-F1
#
_cell.length_a   1.000
_cell.length_b   1.000
_cell.length_c   1.000
_cell.angle_alpha   90.00
_cell.angle_beta   90.00
_cell.angle_gamma   90.00
#
_symmetry.space_group_name_H-M   'P 1'
#
loop_
_entity.id
_entity.type
_entity.pdbx_description
1 polymer ?
#
loop_
_entity_poly.entity_id
_entity_poly.type
_entity_poly.pdbx_seq_one_letter_code
_entity_poly.pdbx_strand_id
1 'polypeptide(L)'
;MRRPLVLALPLAAAALLGAAPAAPSKPSAAPAAVNASKGALSDALKARRPAGGEYFGLYLMDKKVGYIFTDLKALPDGRALSVNEFVFKANVGTKVSERVMREERTYESRPGGRLLGFKVMQSGDGGEQVLEGSATPTGLRVLRKRPGLPNEVRNLPPTKETLEDADQARVALLRGQPVKGRIVDGQDLEQYGVSTTLEPAVERTLAGVKVRLSRAVTVSEKENVPVEVFVSGEGEVVEVNFGSTMRAVAEPESVAKRLDQVEVFGLTRIVLPRALPETARAIPGTVTLVMTGLPQKFQQNSYRQQYTQEPGGRVVVRTRAALPGPAAKAQLPVKDPEGGENLKSTLVVESSDPQIRALAKSIVGPEKDAQAAARRIITWVATNLEKDYGASADRATDVLRQKKGDCTEHSLLAVALLRAAGIPSRRVDGVVYLMNEDRVPALYWHEWVEAYVGEWTQMDPTFNQLVADATHFGVGQEGNAEITPLIGQLKVVEVR
;
A
#
# COMPACT_ATOMS: atom_id res chain seq x y z
N MET A 1 19.17 -4.08 -1.15
CA MET A 1 18.24 -4.84 -0.28
C MET A 1 16.93 -4.09 -0.27
N ARG A 2 15.81 -4.77 -0.53
CA ARG A 2 14.47 -4.16 -0.59
C ARG A 2 13.84 -4.16 0.81
N ARG A 3 12.98 -3.19 1.10
CA ARG A 3 12.23 -3.04 2.36
C ARG A 3 10.76 -2.74 2.09
N PRO A 4 9.86 -2.92 3.07
CA PRO A 4 8.49 -3.29 2.76
C PRO A 4 7.48 -2.14 2.77
N LEU A 5 6.51 -2.23 1.86
CA LEU A 5 5.22 -1.54 1.99
C LEU A 5 4.33 -2.24 3.01
N VAL A 6 3.37 -1.51 3.58
CA VAL A 6 2.24 -2.11 4.31
C VAL A 6 1.19 -2.60 3.32
N LEU A 7 0.40 -3.62 3.70
CA LEU A 7 -0.76 -4.08 2.95
C LEU A 7 -1.76 -2.92 2.74
N ALA A 8 -1.63 -2.23 1.62
CA ALA A 8 -2.47 -1.12 1.21
C ALA A 8 -2.99 -1.37 -0.20
N LEU A 9 -4.26 -1.09 -0.44
CA LEU A 9 -4.72 -0.77 -1.80
C LEU A 9 -3.83 0.37 -2.36
N PRO A 10 -3.39 0.37 -3.64
CA PRO A 10 -2.19 1.11 -4.06
C PRO A 10 -2.26 2.65 -3.98
N LEU A 11 -2.19 3.20 -2.77
CA LEU A 11 -2.28 4.64 -2.45
C LEU A 11 -1.09 5.44 -3.00
N ALA A 12 0.04 4.79 -3.30
CA ALA A 12 1.19 5.39 -3.96
C ALA A 12 0.84 6.01 -5.34
N ALA A 13 -0.26 5.56 -5.95
CA ALA A 13 -0.93 6.20 -7.08
C ALA A 13 -1.08 7.72 -6.95
N ALA A 14 -1.36 8.21 -5.74
CA ALA A 14 -1.74 9.59 -5.49
C ALA A 14 -0.58 10.59 -5.59
N ALA A 15 0.69 10.16 -5.44
CA ALA A 15 1.84 11.07 -5.32
C ALA A 15 2.23 11.81 -6.62
N LEU A 16 1.54 11.55 -7.72
CA LEU A 16 1.85 12.03 -9.07
C LEU A 16 0.94 13.18 -9.56
N LEU A 17 -0.03 13.64 -8.76
CA LEU A 17 -1.22 14.35 -9.27
C LEU A 17 -1.93 15.34 -8.27
N GLY A 18 -1.33 16.49 -7.90
CA GLY A 18 -1.90 17.86 -7.61
C GLY A 18 -3.14 18.18 -6.67
N ALA A 19 -3.62 19.46 -6.59
CA ALA A 19 -4.95 20.01 -6.09
C ALA A 19 -4.86 21.53 -5.62
N ALA A 20 -5.87 22.36 -5.24
CA ALA A 20 -7.32 22.22 -4.96
C ALA A 20 -8.17 23.52 -5.21
N PRO A 21 -9.52 23.45 -5.36
CA PRO A 21 -10.44 24.61 -5.43
C PRO A 21 -10.93 25.12 -4.06
N ALA A 22 -11.67 26.24 -4.05
CA ALA A 22 -12.24 26.86 -2.85
C ALA A 22 -13.70 27.34 -3.05
N ALA A 23 -14.42 27.55 -1.93
CA ALA A 23 -15.84 27.93 -1.89
C ALA A 23 -16.13 29.33 -2.48
N PRO A 24 -17.36 29.62 -2.93
CA PRO A 24 -17.62 30.73 -3.86
C PRO A 24 -17.61 32.11 -3.19
N SER A 25 -16.92 33.05 -3.84
CA SER A 25 -17.09 34.50 -3.62
C SER A 25 -17.70 35.16 -4.87
N LYS A 26 -18.43 36.26 -4.68
CA LYS A 26 -19.12 36.99 -5.75
C LYS A 26 -18.11 37.58 -6.76
N PRO A 27 -18.49 37.78 -8.03
CA PRO A 27 -17.53 38.12 -9.09
C PRO A 27 -16.82 39.46 -8.83
N SER A 28 -15.52 39.37 -8.58
CA SER A 28 -14.60 40.50 -8.72
C SER A 28 -14.18 40.66 -10.19
N ALA A 29 -13.65 41.82 -10.55
CA ALA A 29 -13.29 42.16 -11.92
C ALA A 29 -12.19 41.23 -12.50
N ALA A 30 -12.11 41.18 -13.83
CA ALA A 30 -11.21 40.30 -14.57
C ALA A 30 -9.75 40.41 -14.08
N PRO A 31 -9.03 39.28 -13.89
CA PRO A 31 -7.68 39.30 -13.34
C PRO A 31 -6.71 39.99 -14.31
N ALA A 32 -6.02 41.02 -13.82
CA ALA A 32 -4.90 41.60 -14.54
C ALA A 32 -3.79 40.56 -14.74
N ALA A 33 -3.06 40.66 -15.86
CA ALA A 33 -2.02 39.71 -16.22
C ALA A 33 -0.95 39.58 -15.11
N VAL A 34 -0.77 38.36 -14.60
CA VAL A 34 0.16 38.09 -13.50
C VAL A 34 1.60 38.18 -14.02
N ASN A 35 2.31 39.23 -13.61
CA ASN A 35 3.76 39.33 -13.78
C ASN A 35 4.46 38.28 -12.91
N ALA A 36 4.69 37.10 -13.49
CA ALA A 36 5.52 36.08 -12.87
C ALA A 36 6.96 36.59 -12.65
N SER A 37 7.65 36.04 -11.65
CA SER A 37 9.06 36.32 -11.37
C SER A 37 9.92 36.12 -12.64
N LYS A 38 10.89 37.01 -12.90
CA LYS A 38 11.73 37.07 -14.13
C LYS A 38 12.63 35.86 -14.44
N GLY A 39 12.46 34.72 -13.77
CA GLY A 39 13.15 33.46 -14.07
C GLY A 39 12.35 32.57 -15.03
N ALA A 40 13.04 31.64 -15.69
CA ALA A 40 12.36 30.58 -16.44
C ALA A 40 11.57 29.66 -15.49
N LEU A 41 10.41 29.17 -15.94
CA LEU A 41 9.61 28.18 -15.21
C LEU A 41 10.03 26.74 -15.52
N SER A 42 9.86 25.85 -14.54
CA SER A 42 10.00 24.39 -14.69
C SER A 42 9.14 23.82 -15.80
N ASP A 43 9.57 22.73 -16.41
CA ASP A 43 8.79 21.98 -17.40
C ASP A 43 7.44 21.51 -16.83
N ALA A 44 7.36 21.18 -15.54
CA ALA A 44 6.11 20.78 -14.88
C ALA A 44 5.09 21.94 -14.74
N LEU A 45 5.53 23.19 -14.83
CA LEU A 45 4.66 24.38 -14.88
C LEU A 45 4.38 24.88 -16.30
N LYS A 46 5.16 24.47 -17.30
CA LYS A 46 4.95 24.83 -18.71
C LYS A 46 4.08 23.83 -19.46
N ALA A 47 3.94 22.60 -18.96
CA ALA A 47 3.03 21.62 -19.55
C ALA A 47 1.56 22.06 -19.40
N ARG A 48 0.76 21.86 -20.45
CA ARG A 48 -0.67 22.20 -20.43
C ARG A 48 -1.42 21.30 -19.44
N ARG A 49 -2.38 21.88 -18.72
CA ARG A 49 -3.38 21.21 -17.87
C ARG A 49 -4.59 22.13 -17.65
N PRO A 50 -5.77 21.61 -17.28
CA PRO A 50 -6.91 22.40 -16.82
C PRO A 50 -6.58 23.35 -15.66
N ALA A 51 -7.27 24.49 -15.62
CA ALA A 51 -7.14 25.48 -14.55
C ALA A 51 -8.08 25.16 -13.38
N GLY A 52 -7.57 25.25 -12.15
CA GLY A 52 -8.31 24.92 -10.92
C GLY A 52 -8.26 23.44 -10.54
N GLY A 53 -7.66 22.60 -11.39
CA GLY A 53 -7.43 21.18 -11.13
C GLY A 53 -8.24 20.22 -11.99
N GLU A 54 -7.99 18.92 -11.80
CA GLU A 54 -8.62 17.82 -12.51
C GLU A 54 -9.13 16.77 -11.51
N TYR A 55 -10.40 16.38 -11.59
CA TYR A 55 -10.99 15.34 -10.75
C TYR A 55 -11.05 14.00 -11.50
N PHE A 56 -10.89 12.90 -10.76
CA PHE A 56 -10.94 11.55 -11.31
C PHE A 56 -11.78 10.64 -10.41
N GLY A 57 -12.75 9.93 -10.96
CA GLY A 57 -13.35 8.79 -10.27
C GLY A 57 -12.33 7.66 -10.17
N LEU A 58 -12.11 7.14 -8.96
CA LEU A 58 -11.24 6.00 -8.71
C LEU A 58 -12.07 4.71 -8.76
N TYR A 59 -11.75 3.85 -9.72
CA TYR A 59 -12.43 2.59 -9.98
C TYR A 59 -11.56 1.39 -9.59
N LEU A 60 -12.13 0.47 -8.83
CA LEU A 60 -11.64 -0.88 -8.63
C LEU A 60 -12.50 -1.80 -9.52
N MET A 61 -11.86 -2.43 -10.50
CA MET A 61 -12.54 -3.06 -11.64
C MET A 61 -13.48 -2.04 -12.31
N ASP A 62 -14.79 -2.26 -12.28
CA ASP A 62 -15.82 -1.35 -12.82
C ASP A 62 -16.72 -0.75 -11.72
N LYS A 63 -16.18 -0.61 -10.49
CA LYS A 63 -16.87 0.00 -9.33
C LYS A 63 -16.12 1.21 -8.80
N LYS A 64 -16.82 2.33 -8.60
CA LYS A 64 -16.20 3.57 -8.11
C LYS A 64 -16.03 3.54 -6.60
N VAL A 65 -14.82 3.24 -6.16
CA VAL A 65 -14.42 3.09 -4.74
C VAL A 65 -13.77 4.36 -4.18
N GLY A 66 -13.78 5.47 -4.91
CA GLY A 66 -13.10 6.68 -4.45
C GLY A 66 -13.01 7.79 -5.49
N TYR A 67 -12.19 8.79 -5.19
CA TYR A 67 -11.72 9.76 -6.17
C TYR A 67 -10.25 10.13 -5.94
N ILE A 68 -9.56 10.47 -7.03
CA ILE A 68 -8.28 11.18 -7.01
C ILE A 68 -8.54 12.59 -7.53
N PHE A 69 -7.79 13.57 -7.06
CA PHE A 69 -7.97 14.96 -7.44
C PHE A 69 -6.64 15.74 -7.45
N THR A 70 -6.49 16.62 -8.46
CA THR A 70 -5.21 17.10 -9.01
C THR A 70 -5.22 18.61 -9.34
N ASP A 71 -4.03 19.25 -9.51
CA ASP A 71 -3.69 20.65 -9.87
C ASP A 71 -2.22 20.95 -9.49
N LEU A 72 -1.43 21.57 -10.38
CA LEU A 72 -0.05 22.00 -10.08
C LEU A 72 0.16 23.42 -10.62
N LYS A 73 0.42 24.36 -9.71
CA LYS A 73 0.41 25.80 -9.98
C LYS A 73 1.62 26.55 -9.45
N ALA A 74 1.99 27.62 -10.16
CA ALA A 74 2.99 28.59 -9.70
C ALA A 74 2.39 29.51 -8.62
N LEU A 75 3.22 29.95 -7.68
CA LEU A 75 2.90 30.97 -6.68
C LEU A 75 3.58 32.31 -7.02
N PRO A 76 3.01 33.47 -6.65
CA PRO A 76 3.56 34.79 -7.01
C PRO A 76 4.96 35.08 -6.47
N ASP A 77 5.42 34.33 -5.47
CA ASP A 77 6.69 34.50 -4.76
C ASP A 77 7.84 33.63 -5.32
N GLY A 78 7.68 33.06 -6.52
CA GLY A 78 8.68 32.21 -7.15
C GLY A 78 8.71 30.77 -6.62
N ARG A 79 7.70 30.37 -5.84
CA ARG A 79 7.46 28.97 -5.48
C ARG A 79 6.46 28.30 -6.42
N ALA A 80 6.31 26.98 -6.29
CA ALA A 80 5.23 26.21 -6.87
C ALA A 80 4.53 25.40 -5.78
N LEU A 81 3.23 25.16 -5.94
CA LEU A 81 2.44 24.30 -5.07
C LEU A 81 1.85 23.16 -5.91
N SER A 82 2.32 21.94 -5.64
CA SER A 82 1.50 20.76 -5.85
C SER A 82 0.66 20.55 -4.59
N VAL A 83 -0.53 20.02 -4.75
CA VAL A 83 -1.18 19.23 -3.69
C VAL A 83 -1.17 17.76 -4.18
N ASN A 84 -1.84 16.83 -3.53
CA ASN A 84 -2.31 15.53 -4.01
C ASN A 84 -3.54 15.21 -3.15
N GLU A 85 -4.68 14.82 -3.70
CA GLU A 85 -5.85 14.40 -2.89
C GLU A 85 -6.40 13.05 -3.35
N PHE A 86 -6.46 12.10 -2.41
CA PHE A 86 -6.93 10.75 -2.60
C PHE A 86 -7.98 10.42 -1.54
N VAL A 87 -9.13 9.91 -1.98
CA VAL A 87 -10.17 9.36 -1.12
C VAL A 87 -10.50 7.98 -1.61
N PHE A 88 -10.40 6.98 -0.73
CA PHE A 88 -10.96 5.64 -0.93
C PHE A 88 -12.06 5.40 0.09
N LYS A 89 -13.21 4.91 -0.36
CA LYS A 89 -14.36 4.56 0.47
C LYS A 89 -15.02 3.30 -0.09
N ALA A 90 -15.11 2.27 0.74
CA ALA A 90 -15.75 1.01 0.39
C ALA A 90 -16.27 0.29 1.63
N ASN A 91 -17.01 -0.80 1.46
CA ASN A 91 -17.43 -1.66 2.56
C ASN A 91 -16.42 -2.80 2.74
N VAL A 92 -16.11 -3.11 3.99
CA VAL A 92 -15.34 -4.29 4.41
C VAL A 92 -16.25 -5.12 5.33
N GLY A 93 -16.83 -6.19 4.78
CA GLY A 93 -17.95 -6.89 5.41
C GLY A 93 -19.14 -5.94 5.64
N THR A 94 -19.50 -5.71 6.91
CA THR A 94 -20.62 -4.84 7.32
C THR A 94 -20.22 -3.41 7.70
N LYS A 95 -18.92 -3.07 7.63
CA LYS A 95 -18.37 -1.77 8.01
C LYS A 95 -18.08 -0.93 6.77
N VAL A 96 -18.33 0.38 6.84
CA VAL A 96 -17.82 1.34 5.85
C VAL A 96 -16.41 1.72 6.27
N SER A 97 -15.44 1.48 5.39
CA SER A 97 -14.06 1.93 5.49
C SER A 97 -13.90 3.20 4.64
N GLU A 98 -13.29 4.25 5.19
CA GLU A 98 -13.00 5.50 4.49
C GLU A 98 -11.61 6.02 4.84
N ARG A 99 -10.70 6.04 3.86
CA ARG A 99 -9.34 6.55 4.00
C ARG A 99 -9.16 7.78 3.12
N VAL A 100 -8.93 8.92 3.75
CA VAL A 100 -8.62 10.20 3.09
C VAL A 100 -7.14 10.50 3.29
N MET A 101 -6.44 10.80 2.20
CA MET A 101 -5.05 11.26 2.21
C MET A 101 -4.92 12.50 1.33
N ARG A 102 -4.53 13.62 1.94
CA ARG A 102 -4.29 14.89 1.26
C ARG A 102 -2.88 15.36 1.56
N GLU A 103 -2.12 15.67 0.53
CA GLU A 103 -0.73 16.13 0.64
C GLU A 103 -0.55 17.49 -0.03
N GLU A 104 0.28 18.37 0.53
CA GLU A 104 0.58 19.69 -0.01
C GLU A 104 2.11 19.83 -0.12
N ARG A 105 2.68 19.88 -1.34
CA ARG A 105 4.13 19.96 -1.59
C ARG A 105 4.52 21.30 -2.21
N THR A 106 5.47 22.00 -1.59
CA THR A 106 5.96 23.30 -2.06
C THR A 106 7.37 23.18 -2.64
N TYR A 107 7.61 23.74 -3.82
CA TYR A 107 8.89 23.74 -4.54
C TYR A 107 9.35 25.16 -4.90
N GLU A 108 10.59 25.31 -5.39
CA GLU A 108 10.99 26.49 -6.18
C GLU A 108 10.42 26.37 -7.61
N SER A 109 9.90 27.44 -8.22
CA SER A 109 9.18 27.36 -9.52
C SER A 109 10.06 27.14 -10.77
N ARG A 110 11.37 27.30 -10.62
CA ARG A 110 12.39 27.22 -11.68
C ARG A 110 12.67 25.76 -12.12
N PRO A 111 13.29 25.54 -13.31
CA PRO A 111 13.80 24.23 -13.68
C PRO A 111 14.76 23.64 -12.63
N GLY A 112 14.59 22.36 -12.30
CA GLY A 112 15.34 21.71 -11.22
C GLY A 112 15.08 22.37 -9.86
N GLY A 113 13.86 22.89 -9.66
CA GLY A 113 13.45 23.56 -8.44
C GLY A 113 13.26 22.54 -7.32
N ARG A 114 14.06 22.64 -6.26
CA ARG A 114 14.02 21.68 -5.14
C ARG A 114 12.69 21.72 -4.39
N LEU A 115 12.34 20.61 -3.76
CA LEU A 115 11.38 20.59 -2.66
C LEU A 115 11.82 21.56 -1.54
N LEU A 116 10.87 22.36 -1.04
CA LEU A 116 11.04 23.28 0.09
C LEU A 116 10.39 22.74 1.37
N GLY A 117 9.30 22.01 1.23
CA GLY A 117 8.58 21.38 2.33
C GLY A 117 7.29 20.73 1.86
N PHE A 118 6.69 19.93 2.72
CA PHE A 118 5.42 19.27 2.45
C PHE A 118 4.54 19.19 3.70
N LYS A 119 3.24 18.92 3.49
CA LYS A 119 2.29 18.61 4.55
C LYS A 119 1.41 17.44 4.10
N VAL A 120 1.57 16.26 4.70
CA VAL A 120 0.65 15.13 4.51
C VAL A 120 -0.39 15.17 5.62
N MET A 121 -1.66 14.96 5.28
CA MET A 121 -2.81 14.89 6.17
C MET A 121 -3.54 13.58 5.86
N GLN A 122 -3.72 12.74 6.86
CA GLN A 122 -4.45 11.47 6.77
C GLN A 122 -5.57 11.50 7.79
N SER A 123 -6.76 11.07 7.37
CA SER A 123 -7.94 10.94 8.23
C SER A 123 -8.80 9.72 7.87
N GLY A 124 -9.61 9.28 8.83
CA GLY A 124 -10.41 8.06 8.75
C GLY A 124 -9.61 6.78 9.05
N ASP A 125 -9.85 5.72 8.29
CA ASP A 125 -9.24 4.40 8.46
C ASP A 125 -7.70 4.47 8.40
N GLY A 126 -7.04 3.95 9.45
CA GLY A 126 -5.59 4.08 9.70
C GLY A 126 -5.26 5.10 10.80
N GLY A 127 -6.18 6.04 11.03
CA GLY A 127 -6.12 7.05 12.08
C GLY A 127 -5.68 8.43 11.61
N GLU A 128 -6.02 9.43 12.42
CA GLU A 128 -5.71 10.83 12.17
C GLU A 128 -4.20 11.13 12.36
N GLN A 129 -3.50 11.56 11.31
CA GLN A 129 -2.14 12.09 11.42
C GLN A 129 -1.86 13.25 10.46
N VAL A 130 -0.94 14.13 10.87
CA VAL A 130 -0.36 15.17 10.01
C VAL A 130 1.17 15.08 10.06
N LEU A 131 1.81 15.05 8.88
CA LEU A 131 3.27 15.09 8.72
C LEU A 131 3.66 16.43 8.08
N GLU A 132 4.45 17.24 8.78
CA GLU A 132 4.96 18.53 8.29
C GLU A 132 6.46 18.42 8.00
N GLY A 133 6.81 18.31 6.71
CA GLY A 133 8.17 18.23 6.20
C GLY A 133 8.75 19.61 5.86
N SER A 134 10.01 19.84 6.22
CA SER A 134 10.79 21.03 5.86
C SER A 134 12.12 20.60 5.25
N ALA A 135 12.35 20.95 3.99
CA ALA A 135 13.46 20.45 3.19
C ALA A 135 14.58 21.51 3.05
N THR A 136 15.80 21.11 3.37
CA THR A 136 17.01 21.93 3.29
C THR A 136 18.09 21.21 2.48
N PRO A 137 19.11 21.91 1.94
CA PRO A 137 20.21 21.27 1.20
C PRO A 137 20.97 20.19 2.00
N THR A 138 20.92 20.25 3.33
CA THR A 138 21.63 19.33 4.24
C THR A 138 20.76 18.24 4.86
N GLY A 139 19.43 18.31 4.73
CA GLY A 139 18.52 17.33 5.33
C GLY A 139 17.03 17.68 5.22
N LEU A 140 16.20 16.68 5.45
CA LEU A 140 14.74 16.82 5.55
C LEU A 140 14.32 16.60 7.00
N ARG A 141 13.69 17.60 7.63
CA ARG A 141 13.10 17.47 8.96
C ARG A 141 11.59 17.26 8.82
N VAL A 142 11.05 16.23 9.47
CA VAL A 142 9.61 15.93 9.49
C VAL A 142 9.10 15.99 10.93
N LEU A 143 8.02 16.75 11.13
CA LEU A 143 7.25 16.82 12.38
C LEU A 143 5.95 16.04 12.19
N ARG A 144 5.73 14.97 12.95
CA ARG A 144 4.45 14.25 12.99
C ARG A 144 3.62 14.73 14.18
N LYS A 145 2.33 14.97 13.92
CA LYS A 145 1.28 15.27 14.88
C LYS A 145 0.21 14.18 14.79
N ARG A 146 -0.25 13.66 15.93
CA ARG A 146 -1.38 12.72 16.07
C ARG A 146 -2.28 13.21 17.21
N PRO A 147 -3.62 13.21 17.09
CA PRO A 147 -4.49 13.70 18.16
C PRO A 147 -4.26 12.99 19.50
N GLY A 148 -4.12 13.77 20.58
CA GLY A 148 -3.90 13.24 21.93
C GLY A 148 -2.51 12.65 22.21
N LEU A 149 -1.58 12.68 21.24
CA LEU A 149 -0.23 12.12 21.40
C LEU A 149 0.87 13.20 21.30
N PRO A 150 2.06 12.99 21.91
CA PRO A 150 3.20 13.89 21.76
C PRO A 150 3.66 14.03 20.30
N ASN A 151 4.19 15.20 19.96
CA ASN A 151 4.81 15.46 18.66
C ASN A 151 6.08 14.61 18.46
N GLU A 152 6.15 13.85 17.37
CA GLU A 152 7.37 13.15 16.94
C GLU A 152 8.17 14.03 15.98
N VAL A 153 9.50 14.07 16.11
CA VAL A 153 10.40 14.72 15.14
C VAL A 153 11.35 13.68 14.56
N ARG A 154 11.48 13.66 13.23
CA ARG A 154 12.43 12.82 12.48
C ARG A 154 13.32 13.69 11.61
N ASN A 155 14.61 13.40 11.62
CA ASN A 155 15.59 14.01 10.71
C ASN A 155 16.03 12.93 9.71
N LEU A 156 15.92 13.26 8.43
CA LEU A 156 16.14 12.35 7.30
C LEU A 156 17.24 12.93 6.39
N PRO A 157 17.92 12.08 5.59
CA PRO A 157 18.85 12.55 4.57
C PRO A 157 18.20 13.58 3.63
N PRO A 158 18.99 14.49 3.02
CA PRO A 158 18.46 15.42 2.03
C PRO A 158 17.81 14.65 0.86
N THR A 159 16.74 15.21 0.29
CA THR A 159 16.12 14.67 -0.92
C THR A 159 16.71 15.30 -2.18
N LYS A 160 16.60 14.58 -3.30
CA LYS A 160 16.87 15.08 -4.65
C LYS A 160 15.61 15.37 -5.45
N GLU A 161 14.45 15.34 -4.79
CA GLU A 161 13.14 15.63 -5.38
C GLU A 161 13.06 17.07 -5.92
N THR A 162 12.53 17.19 -7.12
CA THR A 162 12.36 18.43 -7.87
C THR A 162 10.92 18.66 -8.28
N LEU A 163 10.60 19.89 -8.68
CA LEU A 163 9.30 20.25 -9.25
C LEU A 163 8.96 19.44 -10.52
N GLU A 164 9.97 18.97 -11.26
CA GLU A 164 9.80 18.03 -12.36
C GLU A 164 9.23 16.66 -11.94
N ASP A 165 9.40 16.25 -10.68
CA ASP A 165 8.93 14.97 -10.17
C ASP A 165 7.42 14.97 -9.82
N ALA A 166 6.83 16.15 -9.59
CA ALA A 166 5.42 16.31 -9.25
C ALA A 166 4.43 16.06 -10.41
N ASP A 167 4.93 15.96 -11.65
CA ASP A 167 4.15 15.57 -12.84
C ASP A 167 5.09 14.99 -13.92
N GLN A 168 5.79 13.89 -13.59
CA GLN A 168 6.75 13.30 -14.54
C GLN A 168 6.10 12.87 -15.86
N ALA A 169 4.82 12.50 -15.85
CA ALA A 169 4.06 12.13 -17.05
C ALA A 169 3.99 13.29 -18.05
N ARG A 170 3.51 14.47 -17.62
CA ARG A 170 3.49 15.64 -18.50
C ARG A 170 4.88 16.18 -18.82
N VAL A 171 5.83 16.08 -17.89
CA VAL A 171 7.22 16.52 -18.15
C VAL A 171 7.90 15.67 -19.23
N ALA A 172 7.72 14.34 -19.20
CA ALA A 172 8.22 13.45 -20.25
C ALA A 172 7.57 13.75 -21.60
N LEU A 173 6.25 13.94 -21.62
CA LEU A 173 5.49 14.27 -22.83
C LEU A 173 5.89 15.63 -23.43
N LEU A 174 6.03 16.67 -22.61
CA LEU A 174 6.48 18.00 -23.04
C LEU A 174 7.90 17.97 -23.62
N ARG A 175 8.77 17.12 -23.08
CA ARG A 175 10.17 16.97 -23.53
C ARG A 175 10.34 15.99 -24.70
N GLY A 176 9.32 15.18 -25.02
CA GLY A 176 9.40 14.12 -26.03
C GLY A 176 10.38 12.98 -25.71
N GLN A 177 10.76 12.80 -24.45
CA GLN A 177 11.79 11.83 -24.03
C GLN A 177 11.55 11.30 -22.61
N PRO A 178 12.13 10.14 -22.23
CA PRO A 178 12.04 9.62 -20.87
C PRO A 178 12.60 10.57 -19.81
N VAL A 179 12.04 10.48 -18.60
CA VAL A 179 12.41 11.28 -17.42
C VAL A 179 12.73 10.35 -16.26
N LYS A 180 13.69 10.75 -15.42
CA LYS A 180 14.03 10.07 -14.17
C LYS A 180 14.21 11.09 -13.06
N GLY A 181 13.87 10.70 -11.85
CA GLY A 181 14.05 11.50 -10.64
C GLY A 181 13.76 10.69 -9.39
N ARG A 182 13.33 11.35 -8.31
CA ARG A 182 13.26 10.71 -6.98
C ARG A 182 12.26 11.42 -6.08
N ILE A 183 11.26 10.70 -5.60
CA ILE A 183 10.25 11.22 -4.66
C ILE A 183 10.57 10.82 -3.22
N VAL A 184 10.31 11.71 -2.26
CA VAL A 184 10.05 11.37 -0.86
C VAL A 184 8.64 10.81 -0.78
N ASP A 185 8.46 9.67 -0.14
CA ASP A 185 7.12 9.10 0.06
C ASP A 185 6.38 9.76 1.24
N GLY A 186 5.08 10.01 1.06
CA GLY A 186 4.25 10.68 2.08
C GLY A 186 3.82 9.80 3.26
N GLN A 187 3.98 8.49 3.18
CA GLN A 187 3.51 7.51 4.17
C GLN A 187 4.68 6.92 4.97
N ASP A 188 5.69 6.39 4.27
CA ASP A 188 6.85 5.73 4.87
C ASP A 188 8.07 6.65 5.07
N LEU A 189 8.07 7.84 4.46
CA LEU A 189 9.16 8.83 4.53
C LEU A 189 10.54 8.34 4.03
N GLU A 190 10.60 7.21 3.32
CA GLU A 190 11.78 6.84 2.54
C GLU A 190 11.84 7.66 1.24
N GLN A 191 12.79 7.33 0.36
CA GLN A 191 12.94 8.00 -0.93
C GLN A 191 13.11 6.96 -2.04
N TYR A 192 12.31 7.06 -3.10
CA TYR A 192 12.25 6.09 -4.18
C TYR A 192 12.57 6.74 -5.52
N GLY A 193 13.43 6.09 -6.30
CA GLY A 193 13.65 6.43 -7.70
C GLY A 193 12.38 6.20 -8.52
N VAL A 194 12.08 7.16 -9.39
CA VAL A 194 10.95 7.11 -10.33
C VAL A 194 11.46 7.34 -11.75
N SER A 195 10.92 6.57 -12.69
CA SER A 195 11.31 6.61 -14.10
C SER A 195 10.06 6.58 -14.98
N THR A 196 9.89 7.61 -15.81
CA THR A 196 8.78 7.73 -16.76
C THR A 196 9.29 7.57 -18.19
N THR A 197 8.70 6.66 -18.94
CA THR A 197 8.96 6.43 -20.37
C THR A 197 7.76 6.84 -21.21
N LEU A 198 7.99 7.16 -22.48
CA LEU A 198 6.91 7.41 -23.45
C LEU A 198 6.60 6.15 -24.25
N GLU A 199 5.33 5.95 -24.54
CA GLU A 199 4.84 4.85 -25.39
C GLU A 199 4.01 5.40 -26.58
N PRO A 200 3.76 4.58 -27.61
CA PRO A 200 2.95 5.00 -28.76
C PRO A 200 1.58 5.57 -28.34
N ALA A 201 1.24 6.72 -28.90
CA ALA A 201 -0.06 7.34 -28.71
C ALA A 201 -1.19 6.45 -29.24
N VAL A 202 -2.28 6.33 -28.48
CA VAL A 202 -3.43 5.46 -28.79
C VAL A 202 -4.62 6.28 -29.26
N GLU A 203 -5.42 5.74 -30.19
CA GLU A 203 -6.78 6.26 -30.42
C GLU A 203 -7.74 5.59 -29.44
N ARG A 204 -8.62 6.36 -28.81
CA ARG A 204 -9.76 5.86 -28.03
C ARG A 204 -11.04 6.59 -28.41
N THR A 205 -12.17 5.90 -28.32
CA THR A 205 -13.49 6.53 -28.43
C THR A 205 -13.97 6.92 -27.03
N LEU A 206 -14.07 8.22 -26.76
CA LEU A 206 -14.51 8.81 -25.49
C LEU A 206 -15.84 9.53 -25.74
N ALA A 207 -16.91 9.13 -25.03
CA ALA A 207 -18.27 9.67 -25.23
C ALA A 207 -18.74 9.70 -26.71
N GLY A 208 -18.28 8.74 -27.53
CA GLY A 208 -18.56 8.66 -28.97
C GLY A 208 -17.58 9.42 -29.88
N VAL A 209 -16.71 10.28 -29.33
CA VAL A 209 -15.69 11.04 -30.08
C VAL A 209 -14.38 10.26 -30.11
N LYS A 210 -13.75 10.13 -31.30
CA LYS A 210 -12.38 9.62 -31.40
C LYS A 210 -11.38 10.67 -30.90
N VAL A 211 -10.59 10.32 -29.90
CA VAL A 211 -9.52 11.16 -29.35
C VAL A 211 -8.19 10.40 -29.41
N ARG A 212 -7.14 11.07 -29.88
CA ARG A 212 -5.76 10.57 -29.83
C ARG A 212 -5.13 10.97 -28.50
N LEU A 213 -4.74 9.99 -27.70
CA LEU A 213 -4.16 10.15 -26.38
C LEU A 213 -2.68 9.79 -26.39
N SER A 214 -1.84 10.67 -25.87
CA SER A 214 -0.43 10.35 -25.62
C SER A 214 -0.31 9.47 -24.38
N ARG A 215 0.59 8.46 -24.40
CA ARG A 215 0.78 7.49 -23.31
C ARG A 215 2.15 7.68 -22.67
N ALA A 216 2.16 7.96 -21.38
CA ALA A 216 3.37 7.92 -20.55
C ALA A 216 3.24 6.77 -19.54
N VAL A 217 4.34 6.09 -19.23
CA VAL A 217 4.37 4.94 -18.30
C VAL A 217 5.41 5.20 -17.24
N THR A 218 4.97 5.27 -15.98
CA THR A 218 5.80 5.58 -14.81
C THR A 218 6.03 4.31 -13.99
N VAL A 219 7.28 4.03 -13.61
CA VAL A 219 7.63 2.94 -12.69
C VAL A 219 8.40 3.52 -11.51
N SER A 220 7.99 3.13 -10.30
CA SER A 220 8.66 3.48 -9.03
C SER A 220 9.46 2.29 -8.49
N GLU A 221 10.62 2.55 -7.89
CA GLU A 221 11.39 1.56 -7.11
C GLU A 221 10.58 0.93 -5.96
N LYS A 222 9.55 1.65 -5.47
CA LYS A 222 8.60 1.25 -4.44
C LYS A 222 7.66 0.14 -4.96
N GLU A 223 6.66 0.53 -5.76
CA GLU A 223 5.60 -0.37 -6.25
C GLU A 223 6.11 -1.43 -7.24
N ASN A 224 7.07 -1.08 -8.11
CA ASN A 224 7.48 -1.86 -9.30
C ASN A 224 6.33 -2.18 -10.30
N VAL A 225 5.09 -1.78 -10.02
CA VAL A 225 3.93 -1.79 -10.93
C VAL A 225 4.03 -0.60 -11.91
N PRO A 226 3.85 -0.80 -13.22
CA PRO A 226 3.70 0.30 -14.17
C PRO A 226 2.39 1.08 -13.97
N VAL A 227 2.51 2.39 -13.86
CA VAL A 227 1.40 3.35 -13.84
C VAL A 227 1.32 4.03 -15.20
N GLU A 228 0.25 3.77 -15.95
CA GLU A 228 0.06 4.35 -17.28
C GLU A 228 -0.80 5.60 -17.21
N VAL A 229 -0.34 6.71 -17.79
CA VAL A 229 -1.05 7.99 -17.84
C VAL A 229 -1.39 8.31 -19.30
N PHE A 230 -2.68 8.52 -19.58
CA PHE A 230 -3.20 8.88 -20.90
C PHE A 230 -3.58 10.36 -20.94
N VAL A 231 -2.99 11.13 -21.85
CA VAL A 231 -3.10 12.60 -21.89
C VAL A 231 -3.66 13.09 -23.23
N SER A 232 -4.62 14.02 -23.19
CA SER A 232 -5.24 14.65 -24.35
C SER A 232 -4.28 15.63 -25.06
N GLY A 233 -4.63 16.07 -26.28
CA GLY A 233 -3.86 17.08 -27.01
C GLY A 233 -3.77 18.44 -26.29
N GLU A 234 -4.72 18.73 -25.39
CA GLU A 234 -4.74 19.93 -24.56
C GLU A 234 -4.08 19.73 -23.18
N GLY A 235 -3.47 18.56 -22.94
CA GLY A 235 -2.73 18.27 -21.71
C GLY A 235 -3.60 17.80 -20.55
N GLU A 236 -4.88 17.54 -20.76
CA GLU A 236 -5.78 16.94 -19.76
C GLU A 236 -5.38 15.48 -19.56
N VAL A 237 -5.24 15.02 -18.31
CA VAL A 237 -5.16 13.57 -18.07
C VAL A 237 -6.57 13.00 -18.20
N VAL A 238 -6.73 11.94 -18.98
CA VAL A 238 -8.03 11.31 -19.31
C VAL A 238 -8.25 10.02 -18.52
N GLU A 239 -7.21 9.21 -18.41
CA GLU A 239 -7.22 7.95 -17.65
C GLU A 239 -5.82 7.72 -17.05
N VAL A 240 -5.77 7.16 -15.84
CA VAL A 240 -4.56 6.62 -15.23
C VAL A 240 -4.82 5.19 -14.79
N ASN A 241 -4.03 4.23 -15.28
CA ASN A 241 -4.15 2.81 -14.93
C ASN A 241 -3.04 2.39 -13.97
N PHE A 242 -3.44 1.87 -12.82
CA PHE A 242 -2.55 1.39 -11.75
C PHE A 242 -2.50 -0.15 -11.84
N GLY A 243 -1.82 -0.65 -12.88
CA GLY A 243 -1.92 -2.05 -13.30
C GLY A 243 -3.27 -2.39 -13.94
N SER A 244 -3.68 -3.67 -13.88
CA SER A 244 -4.85 -4.20 -14.60
C SER A 244 -6.22 -3.89 -13.98
N THR A 245 -6.25 -3.49 -12.71
CA THR A 245 -7.43 -3.72 -11.86
C THR A 245 -7.91 -2.46 -11.13
N MET A 246 -7.10 -1.40 -11.10
CA MET A 246 -7.49 -0.11 -10.53
C MET A 246 -7.17 1.01 -11.52
N ARG A 247 -8.11 1.94 -11.73
CA ARG A 247 -7.96 3.06 -12.67
C ARG A 247 -8.60 4.34 -12.14
N ALA A 248 -8.00 5.48 -12.45
CA ALA A 248 -8.59 6.79 -12.25
C ALA A 248 -9.06 7.34 -13.60
N VAL A 249 -10.33 7.74 -13.72
CA VAL A 249 -10.93 8.22 -14.98
C VAL A 249 -11.38 9.66 -14.81
N ALA A 250 -11.00 10.53 -15.74
CA ALA A 250 -11.27 11.97 -15.66
C ALA A 250 -12.77 12.28 -15.65
N GLU A 251 -13.22 13.03 -14.66
CA GLU A 251 -14.63 13.30 -14.40
C GLU A 251 -14.81 14.69 -13.76
N PRO A 252 -15.96 15.37 -13.96
CA PRO A 252 -16.30 16.55 -13.17
C PRO A 252 -16.37 16.20 -11.67
N GLU A 253 -16.01 17.13 -10.78
CA GLU A 253 -16.02 16.95 -9.31
C GLU A 253 -17.31 16.28 -8.80
N SER A 254 -18.46 16.78 -9.26
CA SER A 254 -19.79 16.32 -8.87
C SER A 254 -20.15 14.91 -9.38
N VAL A 255 -19.30 14.30 -10.22
CA VAL A 255 -19.40 12.93 -10.73
C VAL A 255 -18.34 12.05 -10.06
N ALA A 256 -17.10 12.53 -9.94
CA ALA A 256 -16.00 11.86 -9.24
C ALA A 256 -16.37 11.53 -7.79
N LYS A 257 -16.98 12.49 -7.07
CA LYS A 257 -17.39 12.32 -5.66
C LYS A 257 -18.66 11.47 -5.46
N ARG A 258 -19.26 10.89 -6.52
CA ARG A 258 -20.41 9.96 -6.41
C ARG A 258 -19.93 8.52 -6.44
N LEU A 259 -19.64 7.99 -5.26
CA LEU A 259 -19.05 6.66 -5.06
C LEU A 259 -20.13 5.56 -5.03
N ASP A 260 -19.76 4.36 -5.47
CA ASP A 260 -20.56 3.15 -5.30
C ASP A 260 -20.45 2.62 -3.86
N GLN A 261 -21.45 1.88 -3.39
CA GLN A 261 -21.26 0.98 -2.25
C GLN A 261 -20.73 -0.37 -2.75
N VAL A 262 -19.54 -0.76 -2.29
CA VAL A 262 -18.78 -1.89 -2.81
C VAL A 262 -18.25 -2.72 -1.66
N GLU A 263 -18.64 -3.98 -1.53
CA GLU A 263 -18.01 -4.90 -0.56
C GLU A 263 -16.74 -5.49 -1.19
N VAL A 264 -15.58 -5.10 -0.65
CA VAL A 264 -14.29 -5.34 -1.30
C VAL A 264 -13.88 -6.81 -1.24
N PHE A 265 -14.18 -7.52 -0.14
CA PHE A 265 -13.80 -8.92 -0.02
C PHE A 265 -14.58 -9.81 -1.01
N GLY A 266 -15.88 -9.59 -1.14
CA GLY A 266 -16.75 -10.26 -2.11
C GLY A 266 -16.38 -9.95 -3.57
N LEU A 267 -15.88 -8.74 -3.86
CA LEU A 267 -15.40 -8.33 -5.18
C LEU A 267 -14.02 -8.92 -5.54
N THR A 268 -13.11 -9.05 -4.57
CA THR A 268 -11.70 -9.37 -4.82
C THR A 268 -11.29 -10.82 -4.52
N ARG A 269 -12.20 -11.63 -3.97
CA ARG A 269 -11.99 -13.06 -3.67
C ARG A 269 -11.73 -13.94 -4.90
N ILE A 270 -10.99 -15.02 -4.69
CA ILE A 270 -10.69 -16.02 -5.72
C ILE A 270 -11.56 -17.26 -5.46
N VAL A 271 -12.63 -17.41 -6.24
CA VAL A 271 -13.58 -18.53 -6.10
C VAL A 271 -12.93 -19.88 -6.47
N LEU A 272 -13.25 -20.91 -5.70
CA LEU A 272 -12.83 -22.30 -5.93
C LEU A 272 -13.92 -23.10 -6.67
N PRO A 273 -13.56 -24.09 -7.50
CA PRO A 273 -14.52 -24.95 -8.20
C PRO A 273 -15.19 -25.98 -7.28
N ARG A 274 -14.62 -26.27 -6.10
CA ARG A 274 -15.20 -27.09 -5.03
C ARG A 274 -14.64 -26.68 -3.68
N ALA A 275 -15.37 -26.98 -2.60
CA ALA A 275 -14.87 -26.80 -1.23
C ALA A 275 -13.59 -27.62 -0.98
N LEU A 276 -12.71 -27.12 -0.12
CA LEU A 276 -11.61 -27.91 0.45
C LEU A 276 -12.16 -28.93 1.46
N PRO A 277 -11.57 -30.14 1.57
CA PRO A 277 -11.93 -31.09 2.62
C PRO A 277 -11.51 -30.57 4.00
N GLU A 278 -12.16 -31.02 5.07
CA GLU A 278 -11.84 -30.60 6.45
C GLU A 278 -10.38 -30.89 6.84
N THR A 279 -9.80 -31.97 6.29
CA THR A 279 -8.38 -32.34 6.45
C THR A 279 -7.40 -31.28 5.92
N ALA A 280 -7.85 -30.32 5.12
CA ALA A 280 -7.04 -29.16 4.72
C ALA A 280 -6.62 -28.27 5.90
N ARG A 281 -7.37 -28.31 7.02
CA ARG A 281 -7.04 -27.59 8.26
C ARG A 281 -6.24 -28.41 9.28
N ALA A 282 -5.93 -29.68 8.97
CA ALA A 282 -5.14 -30.53 9.87
C ALA A 282 -3.67 -30.09 9.96
N ILE A 283 -3.03 -30.36 11.09
CA ILE A 283 -1.58 -30.20 11.30
C ILE A 283 -0.99 -31.57 11.72
N PRO A 284 -0.11 -32.20 10.93
CA PRO A 284 0.33 -31.79 9.60
C PRO A 284 -0.80 -31.90 8.56
N GLY A 285 -0.71 -31.08 7.51
CA GLY A 285 -1.72 -30.98 6.45
C GLY A 285 -1.11 -30.56 5.11
N THR A 286 -1.86 -30.74 4.04
CA THR A 286 -1.46 -30.35 2.68
C THR A 286 -2.70 -30.02 1.85
N VAL A 287 -2.63 -28.93 1.07
CA VAL A 287 -3.64 -28.55 0.08
C VAL A 287 -2.96 -28.48 -1.29
N THR A 288 -3.61 -29.03 -2.31
CA THR A 288 -3.15 -28.90 -3.70
C THR A 288 -4.21 -28.20 -4.53
N LEU A 289 -3.86 -27.05 -5.09
CA LEU A 289 -4.68 -26.29 -6.03
C LEU A 289 -4.01 -26.31 -7.40
N VAL A 290 -4.79 -26.17 -8.47
CA VAL A 290 -4.25 -25.77 -9.77
C VAL A 290 -4.83 -24.42 -10.13
N MET A 291 -3.94 -23.50 -10.49
CA MET A 291 -4.25 -22.11 -10.78
C MET A 291 -3.91 -21.77 -12.24
N THR A 292 -4.63 -20.81 -12.81
CA THR A 292 -4.23 -20.10 -14.03
C THR A 292 -4.14 -18.60 -13.74
N GLY A 293 -3.33 -17.88 -14.52
CA GLY A 293 -3.12 -16.45 -14.31
C GLY A 293 -2.30 -16.09 -13.07
N LEU A 294 -1.52 -17.02 -12.51
CA LEU A 294 -0.58 -16.77 -11.40
C LEU A 294 0.78 -16.26 -11.93
N PRO A 295 1.15 -14.97 -11.76
CA PRO A 295 2.40 -14.43 -12.30
C PRO A 295 3.64 -15.15 -11.76
N GLN A 296 4.65 -15.34 -12.62
CA GLN A 296 5.86 -16.13 -12.31
C GLN A 296 6.61 -15.63 -11.06
N LYS A 297 6.58 -14.33 -10.77
CA LYS A 297 7.22 -13.74 -9.58
C LYS A 297 6.69 -14.25 -8.24
N PHE A 298 5.49 -14.83 -8.21
CA PHE A 298 4.89 -15.44 -7.02
C PHE A 298 5.14 -16.94 -6.92
N GLN A 299 5.69 -17.59 -7.96
CA GLN A 299 5.95 -19.02 -8.01
C GLN A 299 7.27 -19.40 -7.30
N GLN A 300 7.50 -18.83 -6.11
CA GLN A 300 8.74 -18.99 -5.35
C GLN A 300 8.65 -20.18 -4.39
N ASN A 301 9.35 -21.27 -4.73
CA ASN A 301 9.40 -22.48 -3.91
C ASN A 301 9.96 -22.20 -2.51
N SER A 302 9.23 -22.62 -1.48
CA SER A 302 9.56 -22.46 -0.06
C SER A 302 9.26 -23.73 0.73
N TYR A 303 9.55 -23.74 2.03
CA TYR A 303 9.17 -24.84 2.93
C TYR A 303 7.64 -25.00 3.05
N ARG A 304 6.88 -23.93 2.82
CA ARG A 304 5.40 -23.90 2.85
C ARG A 304 4.77 -24.25 1.51
N GLN A 305 5.29 -23.71 0.41
CA GLN A 305 4.64 -23.73 -0.89
C GLN A 305 5.57 -24.25 -1.98
N GLN A 306 5.05 -25.14 -2.82
CA GLN A 306 5.78 -25.73 -3.94
C GLN A 306 4.96 -25.57 -5.22
N TYR A 307 5.61 -25.12 -6.28
CA TYR A 307 5.02 -24.76 -7.56
C TYR A 307 5.50 -25.71 -8.65
N THR A 308 4.59 -26.15 -9.52
CA THR A 308 4.92 -26.97 -10.70
C THR A 308 4.09 -26.50 -11.88
N GLN A 309 4.74 -26.14 -12.99
CA GLN A 309 4.05 -25.66 -14.18
C GLN A 309 3.45 -26.84 -14.97
N GLU A 310 2.24 -26.65 -15.47
CA GLU A 310 1.50 -27.57 -16.34
C GLU A 310 1.20 -26.89 -17.69
N PRO A 311 0.97 -27.66 -18.77
CA PRO A 311 0.57 -27.12 -20.07
C PRO A 311 -0.64 -26.18 -19.99
N GLY A 312 -0.70 -25.21 -20.90
CA GLY A 312 -1.81 -24.24 -20.97
C GLY A 312 -1.76 -23.12 -19.92
N GLY A 313 -0.58 -22.79 -19.39
CA GLY A 313 -0.41 -21.72 -18.40
C GLY A 313 -0.97 -22.07 -17.00
N ARG A 314 -1.07 -23.38 -16.72
CA ARG A 314 -1.51 -23.92 -15.43
C ARG A 314 -0.34 -24.01 -14.46
N VAL A 315 -0.61 -23.78 -13.18
CA VAL A 315 0.38 -23.91 -12.10
C VAL A 315 -0.23 -24.73 -10.98
N VAL A 316 0.33 -25.90 -10.72
CA VAL A 316 0.04 -26.71 -9.53
C VAL A 316 0.71 -26.04 -8.35
N VAL A 317 -0.08 -25.71 -7.34
CA VAL A 317 0.35 -25.12 -6.07
C VAL A 317 0.09 -26.14 -4.98
N ARG A 318 1.14 -26.58 -4.28
CA ARG A 318 1.03 -27.44 -3.11
C ARG A 318 1.49 -26.72 -1.85
N THR A 319 0.53 -26.32 -1.01
CA THR A 319 0.76 -25.73 0.30
C THR A 319 0.85 -26.82 1.37
N ARG A 320 1.73 -26.66 2.35
CA ARG A 320 1.95 -27.58 3.48
C ARG A 320 1.91 -26.85 4.82
N ALA A 321 1.40 -27.54 5.83
CA ALA A 321 1.48 -27.12 7.23
C ALA A 321 1.99 -28.29 8.09
N ALA A 322 2.86 -27.99 9.06
CA ALA A 322 3.44 -28.96 9.98
C ALA A 322 3.90 -28.24 11.26
N LEU A 323 3.96 -28.98 12.37
CA LEU A 323 4.66 -28.50 13.56
C LEU A 323 6.18 -28.44 13.30
N PRO A 324 6.89 -27.46 13.87
CA PRO A 324 8.36 -27.46 13.90
C PRO A 324 8.93 -28.75 14.49
N GLY A 325 10.05 -29.20 13.94
CA GLY A 325 10.69 -30.46 14.28
C GLY A 325 11.23 -30.47 15.73
N PRO A 326 11.34 -31.64 16.39
CA PRO A 326 11.78 -31.73 17.78
C PRO A 326 13.16 -31.12 18.08
N ALA A 327 14.03 -31.00 17.06
CA ALA A 327 15.35 -30.39 17.16
C ALA A 327 15.34 -28.86 17.02
N ALA A 328 14.25 -28.25 16.54
CA ALA A 328 14.15 -26.82 16.24
C ALA A 328 13.89 -25.94 17.47
N LYS A 329 14.36 -26.31 18.66
CA LYS A 329 14.14 -25.56 19.91
C LYS A 329 15.13 -24.41 20.09
N ALA A 330 14.92 -23.29 19.39
CA ALA A 330 15.72 -22.09 19.67
C ALA A 330 15.43 -21.52 21.08
N GLN A 331 16.43 -20.86 21.66
CA GLN A 331 16.34 -20.17 22.93
C GLN A 331 16.35 -18.65 22.74
N LEU A 332 15.62 -17.92 23.58
CA LEU A 332 15.56 -16.45 23.51
C LEU A 332 16.85 -15.77 24.04
N PRO A 333 17.34 -14.69 23.39
CA PRO A 333 16.90 -14.16 22.10
C PRO A 333 17.44 -14.99 20.93
N VAL A 334 16.62 -15.19 19.90
CA VAL A 334 17.00 -15.99 18.74
C VAL A 334 17.77 -15.13 17.73
N LYS A 335 18.90 -15.65 17.23
CA LYS A 335 19.64 -15.02 16.13
C LYS A 335 18.82 -15.11 14.84
N ASP A 336 18.59 -13.97 14.19
CA ASP A 336 17.97 -13.89 12.86
C ASP A 336 18.88 -14.56 11.80
N PRO A 337 18.41 -15.61 11.10
CA PRO A 337 19.19 -16.26 10.03
C PRO A 337 19.41 -15.33 8.82
N GLU A 338 18.59 -14.30 8.64
CA GLU A 338 18.63 -13.37 7.50
C GLU A 338 19.34 -12.04 7.84
N GLY A 339 20.08 -11.99 8.96
CA GLY A 339 21.05 -10.92 9.24
C GLY A 339 20.58 -9.78 10.15
N GLY A 340 19.35 -9.83 10.68
CA GLY A 340 18.84 -8.91 11.71
C GLY A 340 17.69 -8.01 11.28
N GLU A 341 17.32 -8.01 9.98
CA GLU A 341 16.19 -7.24 9.48
C GLU A 341 14.86 -7.72 10.09
N ASN A 342 14.68 -9.03 10.32
CA ASN A 342 13.47 -9.58 10.92
C ASN A 342 13.37 -9.35 12.45
N LEU A 343 14.36 -8.69 13.06
CA LEU A 343 14.31 -8.19 14.44
C LEU A 343 14.12 -6.67 14.50
N LYS A 344 14.21 -5.96 13.37
CA LYS A 344 14.28 -4.51 13.33
C LYS A 344 12.94 -3.83 13.64
N SER A 345 12.99 -2.80 14.48
CA SER A 345 11.87 -1.86 14.67
C SER A 345 11.76 -0.95 13.44
N THR A 346 10.56 -0.93 12.83
CA THR A 346 10.25 -0.10 11.65
C THR A 346 9.38 1.09 12.04
N LEU A 347 8.96 1.88 11.05
CA LEU A 347 8.04 2.98 11.28
C LEU A 347 6.68 2.53 11.83
N VAL A 348 6.22 1.32 11.49
CA VAL A 348 4.89 0.79 11.84
C VAL A 348 4.94 -0.33 12.89
N VAL A 349 5.99 -1.15 12.89
CA VAL A 349 6.13 -2.31 13.79
C VAL A 349 6.57 -1.91 15.21
N GLU A 350 7.29 -0.81 15.38
CA GLU A 350 7.58 -0.18 16.69
C GLU A 350 8.14 -1.10 17.80
N SER A 351 8.80 -2.23 17.48
CA SER A 351 9.33 -3.21 18.47
C SER A 351 10.42 -2.67 19.42
N SER A 352 10.87 -1.44 19.19
CA SER A 352 11.73 -0.67 20.11
C SER A 352 10.98 0.10 21.19
N ASP A 353 9.66 0.24 21.08
CA ASP A 353 8.82 1.05 21.97
C ASP A 353 8.76 0.50 23.41
N PRO A 354 8.79 1.35 24.46
CA PRO A 354 8.74 0.90 25.85
C PRO A 354 7.48 0.12 26.24
N GLN A 355 6.31 0.47 25.71
CA GLN A 355 5.04 -0.21 26.01
C GLN A 355 5.00 -1.59 25.34
N ILE A 356 5.35 -1.67 24.07
CA ILE A 356 5.47 -2.93 23.31
C ILE A 356 6.47 -3.87 24.01
N ARG A 357 7.64 -3.37 24.42
CA ARG A 357 8.66 -4.14 25.15
C ARG A 357 8.23 -4.60 26.53
N ALA A 358 7.57 -3.74 27.30
CA ALA A 358 7.03 -4.10 28.62
C ALA A 358 5.97 -5.21 28.50
N LEU A 359 5.05 -5.07 27.54
CA LEU A 359 4.00 -6.06 27.28
C LEU A 359 4.59 -7.40 26.82
N ALA A 360 5.48 -7.40 25.81
CA ALA A 360 6.16 -8.61 25.34
C ALA A 360 6.86 -9.36 26.49
N LYS A 361 7.56 -8.62 27.36
CA LYS A 361 8.19 -9.18 28.57
C LYS A 361 7.17 -9.79 29.54
N SER A 362 6.01 -9.18 29.74
CA SER A 362 4.96 -9.74 30.62
C SER A 362 4.27 -10.99 30.05
N ILE A 363 4.08 -11.07 28.73
CA ILE A 363 3.46 -12.22 28.06
C ILE A 363 4.40 -13.43 28.08
N VAL A 364 5.68 -13.21 27.76
CA VAL A 364 6.71 -14.26 27.73
C VAL A 364 7.10 -14.69 29.15
N GLY A 365 7.27 -13.73 30.07
CA GLY A 365 7.62 -14.01 31.46
C GLY A 365 9.00 -14.67 31.59
N PRO A 366 9.14 -15.78 32.34
CA PRO A 366 10.42 -16.48 32.51
C PRO A 366 10.79 -17.39 31.32
N GLU A 367 9.92 -17.53 30.32
CA GLU A 367 10.09 -18.47 29.19
C GLU A 367 11.41 -18.27 28.43
N LYS A 368 11.94 -19.38 27.91
CA LYS A 368 13.20 -19.44 27.14
C LYS A 368 13.05 -20.13 25.80
N ASP A 369 12.14 -21.10 25.68
CA ASP A 369 11.84 -21.77 24.41
C ASP A 369 11.12 -20.79 23.47
N ALA A 370 11.75 -20.50 22.32
CA ALA A 370 11.25 -19.48 21.39
C ALA A 370 9.87 -19.86 20.80
N GLN A 371 9.60 -21.14 20.61
CA GLN A 371 8.32 -21.65 20.13
C GLN A 371 7.23 -21.47 21.21
N ALA A 372 7.54 -21.71 22.49
CA ALA A 372 6.63 -21.46 23.61
C ALA A 372 6.37 -19.96 23.82
N ALA A 373 7.39 -19.12 23.72
CA ALA A 373 7.25 -17.67 23.76
C ALA A 373 6.39 -17.12 22.61
N ALA A 374 6.61 -17.60 21.37
CA ALA A 374 5.78 -17.25 20.22
C ALA A 374 4.31 -17.64 20.42
N ARG A 375 4.04 -18.88 20.89
CA ARG A 375 2.67 -19.34 21.22
C ARG A 375 1.97 -18.43 22.22
N ARG A 376 2.66 -18.03 23.31
CA ARG A 376 2.11 -17.10 24.30
C ARG A 376 1.72 -15.76 23.67
N ILE A 377 2.54 -15.22 22.77
CA ILE A 377 2.29 -13.94 22.08
C ILE A 377 1.12 -14.06 21.11
N ILE A 378 1.10 -15.08 20.23
CA ILE A 378 0.03 -15.30 19.26
C ILE A 378 -1.33 -15.47 19.95
N THR A 379 -1.41 -16.31 20.99
CA THR A 379 -2.65 -16.50 21.75
C THR A 379 -3.01 -15.28 22.59
N TRP A 380 -2.05 -14.52 23.12
CA TRP A 380 -2.37 -13.25 23.81
C TRP A 380 -3.04 -12.26 22.85
N VAL A 381 -2.47 -12.06 21.64
CA VAL A 381 -3.04 -11.16 20.63
C VAL A 381 -4.45 -11.63 20.25
N ALA A 382 -4.62 -12.90 19.91
CA ALA A 382 -5.91 -13.51 19.55
C ALA A 382 -6.98 -13.44 20.66
N THR A 383 -6.58 -13.26 21.92
CA THR A 383 -7.48 -13.17 23.09
C THR A 383 -7.74 -11.71 23.53
N ASN A 384 -6.87 -10.77 23.14
CA ASN A 384 -6.90 -9.38 23.64
C ASN A 384 -7.26 -8.33 22.58
N LEU A 385 -7.39 -8.72 21.32
CA LEU A 385 -7.89 -7.87 20.24
C LEU A 385 -9.31 -8.28 19.85
N GLU A 386 -10.20 -7.32 19.71
CA GLU A 386 -11.50 -7.50 19.07
C GLU A 386 -11.35 -7.44 17.54
N LYS A 387 -11.95 -8.40 16.83
CA LYS A 387 -11.94 -8.41 15.37
C LYS A 387 -12.97 -7.41 14.83
N ASP A 388 -12.52 -6.23 14.43
CA ASP A 388 -13.35 -5.13 13.92
C ASP A 388 -12.84 -4.60 12.58
N TYR A 389 -13.58 -4.89 11.50
CA TYR A 389 -13.31 -4.39 10.14
C TYR A 389 -13.53 -2.87 9.96
N GLY A 390 -14.03 -2.17 10.97
CA GLY A 390 -14.11 -0.71 11.05
C GLY A 390 -13.13 -0.11 12.05
N ALA A 391 -12.09 -0.87 12.39
CA ALA A 391 -10.91 -0.39 13.11
C ALA A 391 -9.71 -0.59 12.20
N SER A 392 -8.96 0.48 11.96
CA SER A 392 -7.72 0.41 11.20
C SER A 392 -6.64 1.27 11.87
N ALA A 393 -5.44 0.73 12.00
CA ALA A 393 -4.35 1.38 12.71
C ALA A 393 -2.99 1.02 12.11
N ASP A 394 -2.38 1.95 11.35
CA ASP A 394 -1.13 1.72 10.63
C ASP A 394 0.12 1.62 11.55
N ARG A 395 -0.04 1.38 12.86
CA ARG A 395 1.03 1.39 13.89
C ARG A 395 0.74 0.44 15.05
N ALA A 396 1.72 -0.38 15.45
CA ALA A 396 1.56 -1.34 16.55
C ALA A 396 1.20 -0.71 17.91
N THR A 397 1.69 0.49 18.23
CA THR A 397 1.27 1.24 19.44
C THR A 397 -0.16 1.74 19.36
N ASP A 398 -0.67 2.03 18.16
CA ASP A 398 -2.07 2.40 17.94
C ASP A 398 -2.98 1.17 18.04
N VAL A 399 -2.57 0.01 17.50
CA VAL A 399 -3.26 -1.28 17.73
C VAL A 399 -3.31 -1.62 19.21
N LEU A 400 -2.18 -1.53 19.93
CA LEU A 400 -2.12 -1.84 21.36
C LEU A 400 -3.04 -0.94 22.20
N ARG A 401 -3.17 0.34 21.82
CA ARG A 401 -4.09 1.27 22.50
C ARG A 401 -5.56 0.99 22.16
N GLN A 402 -5.87 0.67 20.91
CA GLN A 402 -7.24 0.42 20.46
C GLN A 402 -7.77 -0.96 20.87
N LYS A 403 -6.90 -1.98 20.94
CA LYS A 403 -7.24 -3.39 21.16
C LYS A 403 -8.28 -3.93 20.17
N LYS A 404 -8.25 -3.45 18.92
CA LYS A 404 -9.13 -3.93 17.85
C LYS A 404 -8.54 -3.68 16.46
N GLY A 405 -9.03 -4.42 15.46
CA GLY A 405 -8.62 -4.36 14.06
C GLY A 405 -8.91 -5.68 13.33
N ASP A 406 -8.40 -5.84 12.10
CA ASP A 406 -8.51 -7.09 11.35
C ASP A 406 -7.20 -7.90 11.33
N CYS A 407 -7.04 -8.80 10.37
CA CYS A 407 -5.82 -9.60 10.16
C CYS A 407 -4.54 -8.74 10.10
N THR A 408 -4.63 -7.52 9.59
CA THR A 408 -3.51 -6.57 9.46
C THR A 408 -3.05 -6.08 10.84
N GLU A 409 -3.96 -5.58 11.68
CA GLU A 409 -3.63 -5.13 13.03
C GLU A 409 -3.18 -6.28 13.94
N HIS A 410 -3.83 -7.46 13.83
CA HIS A 410 -3.43 -8.65 14.59
C HIS A 410 -1.98 -9.07 14.24
N SER A 411 -1.64 -9.09 12.94
CA SER A 411 -0.31 -9.44 12.45
C SER A 411 0.74 -8.39 12.78
N LEU A 412 0.40 -7.10 12.66
CA LEU A 412 1.27 -5.98 13.00
C LEU A 412 1.66 -5.99 14.48
N LEU A 413 0.69 -6.14 15.40
CA LEU A 413 0.98 -6.20 16.83
C LEU A 413 1.70 -7.50 17.22
N ALA A 414 1.35 -8.64 16.61
CA ALA A 414 2.05 -9.89 16.86
C ALA A 414 3.53 -9.81 16.47
N VAL A 415 3.88 -9.29 15.28
CA VAL A 415 5.28 -9.08 14.87
C VAL A 415 5.98 -8.05 15.76
N ALA A 416 5.30 -6.99 16.19
CA ALA A 416 5.85 -6.02 17.14
C ALA A 416 6.29 -6.69 18.46
N LEU A 417 5.41 -7.51 19.05
CA LEU A 417 5.64 -8.24 20.29
C LEU A 417 6.69 -9.34 20.14
N LEU A 418 6.67 -10.11 19.04
CA LEU A 418 7.66 -11.15 18.74
C LEU A 418 9.07 -10.55 18.60
N ARG A 419 9.24 -9.48 17.81
CA ARG A 419 10.52 -8.78 17.69
C ARG A 419 10.98 -8.19 19.02
N ALA A 420 10.07 -7.63 19.82
CA ALA A 420 10.38 -7.09 21.15
C ALA A 420 10.78 -8.19 22.16
N ALA A 421 10.30 -9.43 21.99
CA ALA A 421 10.74 -10.62 22.73
C ALA A 421 12.07 -11.22 22.22
N GLY A 422 12.65 -10.69 21.14
CA GLY A 422 13.86 -11.22 20.53
C GLY A 422 13.61 -12.45 19.63
N ILE A 423 12.43 -12.54 19.02
CA ILE A 423 12.08 -13.56 18.02
C ILE A 423 12.08 -12.89 16.64
N PRO A 424 12.97 -13.29 15.70
CA PRO A 424 12.93 -12.82 14.33
C PRO A 424 11.59 -13.21 13.71
N SER A 425 10.85 -12.23 13.21
CA SER A 425 9.50 -12.43 12.70
C SER A 425 9.14 -11.39 11.64
N ARG A 426 8.23 -11.73 10.74
CA ARG A 426 7.74 -10.89 9.64
C ARG A 426 6.27 -11.18 9.38
N ARG A 427 5.55 -10.23 8.78
CA ARG A 427 4.17 -10.45 8.34
C ARG A 427 4.20 -11.23 7.01
N VAL A 428 3.15 -11.98 6.71
CA VAL A 428 2.98 -12.75 5.47
C VAL A 428 1.68 -12.34 4.84
N ASP A 429 1.77 -11.94 3.58
CA ASP A 429 0.64 -11.45 2.80
C ASP A 429 0.14 -12.59 1.91
N GLY A 430 -1.15 -12.83 1.89
CA GLY A 430 -1.68 -13.90 1.06
C GLY A 430 -3.19 -13.94 0.98
N VAL A 431 -3.68 -15.13 0.66
CA VAL A 431 -5.09 -15.45 0.73
C VAL A 431 -5.32 -16.73 1.52
N VAL A 432 -6.41 -16.78 2.26
CA VAL A 432 -6.82 -17.94 3.07
C VAL A 432 -8.19 -18.45 2.61
N TYR A 433 -8.37 -19.77 2.62
CA TYR A 433 -9.67 -20.37 2.31
C TYR A 433 -10.69 -20.09 3.41
N LEU A 434 -11.81 -19.48 3.04
CA LEU A 434 -12.98 -19.31 3.90
C LEU A 434 -14.25 -19.75 3.16
N MET A 435 -15.27 -20.05 3.96
CA MET A 435 -16.63 -20.29 3.52
C MET A 435 -17.50 -19.25 4.24
N ASN A 436 -17.89 -18.19 3.53
CA ASN A 436 -18.66 -17.10 4.11
C ASN A 436 -20.16 -17.43 4.10
N GLU A 437 -21.00 -16.50 4.58
CA GLU A 437 -22.46 -16.70 4.71
C GLU A 437 -23.16 -17.07 3.38
N ASP A 438 -22.63 -16.60 2.25
CA ASP A 438 -23.11 -16.93 0.90
C ASP A 438 -22.74 -18.35 0.44
N ARG A 439 -21.96 -19.08 1.24
CA ARG A 439 -21.49 -20.46 1.02
C ARG A 439 -20.71 -20.65 -0.29
N VAL A 440 -20.07 -19.58 -0.78
CA VAL A 440 -19.15 -19.68 -1.92
C VAL A 440 -17.74 -20.03 -1.40
N PRO A 441 -17.19 -21.21 -1.74
CA PRO A 441 -15.82 -21.57 -1.38
C PRO A 441 -14.85 -20.65 -2.13
N ALA A 442 -14.04 -19.88 -1.40
CA ALA A 442 -13.11 -18.93 -2.01
C ALA A 442 -11.88 -18.69 -1.14
N LEU A 443 -10.82 -18.16 -1.76
CA LEU A 443 -9.68 -17.58 -1.06
C LEU A 443 -9.91 -16.07 -0.92
N TYR A 444 -9.73 -15.55 0.29
CA TYR A 444 -9.90 -14.14 0.64
C TYR A 444 -8.57 -13.56 1.13
N TRP A 445 -8.32 -12.27 0.88
CA TRP A 445 -7.11 -11.57 1.33
C TRP A 445 -6.96 -11.64 2.85
N HIS A 446 -5.73 -11.91 3.29
CA HIS A 446 -5.40 -12.15 4.70
C HIS A 446 -3.91 -11.85 4.94
N GLU A 447 -3.61 -11.20 6.07
CA GLU A 447 -2.24 -11.04 6.58
C GLU A 447 -2.07 -11.90 7.84
N TRP A 448 -0.99 -12.69 7.91
CA TRP A 448 -0.62 -13.47 9.10
C TRP A 448 0.87 -13.29 9.42
N VAL A 449 1.44 -14.15 10.27
CA VAL A 449 2.81 -13.99 10.78
C VAL A 449 3.69 -15.19 10.42
N GLU A 450 4.97 -14.94 10.18
CA GLU A 450 6.03 -15.95 10.13
C GLU A 450 7.12 -15.62 11.16
N ALA A 451 7.45 -16.57 12.03
CA ALA A 451 8.40 -16.41 13.13
C ALA A 451 9.49 -17.48 13.08
N TYR A 452 10.75 -17.08 13.27
CA TYR A 452 11.89 -17.99 13.34
C TYR A 452 12.08 -18.47 14.78
N VAL A 453 11.51 -19.64 15.08
CA VAL A 453 11.54 -20.27 16.41
C VAL A 453 12.64 -21.33 16.55
N GLY A 454 13.54 -21.40 15.56
CA GLY A 454 14.53 -22.44 15.29
C GLY A 454 14.43 -22.95 13.84
N GLU A 455 13.21 -22.93 13.31
CA GLU A 455 12.92 -22.87 11.88
C GLU A 455 11.83 -21.81 11.63
N TRP A 456 11.69 -21.36 10.38
CA TRP A 456 10.60 -20.45 10.01
C TRP A 456 9.27 -21.17 10.17
N THR A 457 8.34 -20.55 10.92
CA THR A 457 7.04 -21.13 11.25
C THR A 457 5.96 -20.07 11.04
N GLN A 458 5.01 -20.34 10.17
CA GLN A 458 3.83 -19.47 10.00
C GLN A 458 2.79 -19.74 11.09
N MET A 459 2.24 -18.66 11.63
CA MET A 459 1.26 -18.62 12.73
C MET A 459 0.22 -17.54 12.41
N ASP A 460 -1.02 -17.71 12.85
CA ASP A 460 -2.07 -16.71 12.62
C ASP A 460 -2.67 -16.20 13.94
N PRO A 461 -2.41 -14.93 14.34
CA PRO A 461 -3.04 -14.32 15.50
C PRO A 461 -4.53 -14.00 15.30
N THR A 462 -5.03 -13.94 14.06
CA THR A 462 -6.45 -13.68 13.73
C THR A 462 -7.33 -14.89 13.98
N PHE A 463 -6.81 -16.10 13.74
CA PHE A 463 -7.50 -17.38 13.94
C PHE A 463 -6.93 -18.21 15.10
N ASN A 464 -6.06 -17.63 15.93
CA ASN A 464 -5.34 -18.29 17.03
C ASN A 464 -4.59 -19.58 16.61
N GLN A 465 -4.10 -19.64 15.37
CA GLN A 465 -3.44 -20.83 14.83
C GLN A 465 -1.93 -20.79 15.17
N LEU A 466 -1.52 -21.67 16.09
CA LEU A 466 -0.11 -21.82 16.52
C LEU A 466 0.81 -22.39 15.42
N VAL A 467 0.21 -23.00 14.40
CA VAL A 467 0.75 -23.18 13.05
C VAL A 467 -0.37 -22.83 12.09
N ALA A 468 -0.17 -21.83 11.23
CA ALA A 468 -1.16 -21.46 10.21
C ALA A 468 -1.38 -22.64 9.25
N ASP A 469 -2.64 -23.04 9.06
CA ASP A 469 -2.99 -24.28 8.37
C ASP A 469 -2.62 -24.29 6.87
N ALA A 470 -2.82 -25.43 6.21
CA ALA A 470 -2.43 -25.59 4.81
C ALA A 470 -3.35 -24.85 3.83
N THR A 471 -4.37 -24.13 4.31
CA THR A 471 -5.25 -23.29 3.49
C THR A 471 -4.74 -21.86 3.28
N HIS A 472 -3.63 -21.49 3.94
CA HIS A 472 -2.96 -20.20 3.82
C HIS A 472 -1.97 -20.19 2.64
N PHE A 473 -2.28 -19.44 1.58
CA PHE A 473 -1.44 -19.31 0.38
C PHE A 473 -0.75 -17.93 0.36
N GLY A 474 0.53 -17.89 0.72
CA GLY A 474 1.31 -16.65 0.76
C GLY A 474 1.76 -16.20 -0.64
N VAL A 475 1.66 -14.91 -0.92
CA VAL A 475 2.19 -14.27 -2.14
C VAL A 475 3.12 -13.09 -1.86
N GLY A 476 3.15 -12.57 -0.62
CA GLY A 476 4.04 -11.50 -0.20
C GLY A 476 4.52 -11.66 1.23
N GLN A 477 5.35 -10.73 1.67
CA GLN A 477 5.81 -10.61 3.04
C GLN A 477 5.91 -9.13 3.42
N GLU A 478 5.58 -8.84 4.68
CA GLU A 478 5.59 -7.51 5.29
C GLU A 478 4.66 -6.45 4.70
N GLY A 479 3.72 -6.84 3.84
CA GLY A 479 2.82 -5.96 3.06
C GLY A 479 3.25 -5.79 1.60
N ASN A 480 4.31 -6.48 1.14
CA ASN A 480 4.83 -6.41 -0.25
C ASN A 480 4.07 -7.27 -1.27
N ALA A 481 2.96 -7.92 -0.92
CA ALA A 481 2.13 -8.52 -1.96
C ALA A 481 1.62 -7.44 -2.91
N GLU A 482 2.18 -7.39 -4.12
CA GLU A 482 1.54 -6.75 -5.26
C GLU A 482 0.24 -7.52 -5.57
N ILE A 483 -0.85 -7.19 -4.86
CA ILE A 483 -2.15 -7.88 -4.98
C ILE A 483 -2.87 -7.51 -6.28
N THR A 484 -2.63 -6.33 -6.85
CA THR A 484 -3.36 -5.81 -8.02
C THR A 484 -3.28 -6.72 -9.25
N PRO A 485 -2.11 -7.29 -9.63
CA PRO A 485 -2.02 -8.28 -10.71
C PRO A 485 -2.63 -9.65 -10.40
N LEU A 486 -3.01 -9.94 -9.14
CA LEU A 486 -3.66 -11.19 -8.75
C LEU A 486 -5.18 -11.06 -8.80
N ILE A 487 -5.73 -9.93 -8.33
CA ILE A 487 -7.17 -9.65 -8.39
C ILE A 487 -7.64 -9.64 -9.85
N GLY A 488 -8.65 -10.46 -10.15
CA GLY A 488 -9.24 -10.62 -11.49
C GLY A 488 -8.47 -11.52 -12.46
N GLN A 489 -7.14 -11.62 -12.34
CA GLN A 489 -6.32 -12.49 -13.20
C GLN A 489 -6.21 -13.93 -12.65
N LEU A 490 -5.99 -14.08 -11.34
CA LEU A 490 -5.77 -15.36 -10.70
C LEU A 490 -7.07 -16.16 -10.57
N LYS A 491 -7.08 -17.40 -11.06
CA LYS A 491 -8.23 -18.31 -10.98
C LYS A 491 -7.78 -19.68 -10.49
N VAL A 492 -8.48 -20.23 -9.50
CA VAL A 492 -8.35 -21.65 -9.16
C VAL A 492 -9.22 -22.45 -10.13
N VAL A 493 -8.59 -23.29 -10.96
CA VAL A 493 -9.28 -24.13 -11.95
C VAL A 493 -9.47 -25.57 -11.49
N GLU A 494 -8.76 -25.98 -10.43
CA GLU A 494 -8.84 -27.33 -9.88
C GLU A 494 -8.47 -27.33 -8.39
N VAL A 495 -9.14 -28.17 -7.62
CA VAL A 495 -8.71 -28.58 -6.27
C VAL A 495 -8.38 -30.06 -6.38
N ARG A 496 -7.20 -30.50 -5.95
CA ARG A 496 -6.75 -31.89 -5.95
C ARG A 496 -6.82 -32.46 -4.53
#